data_AF-A0A1X2IH73-F1
#
_entry.id   AF-A0A1X2IH73-F1
#
_cell.length_a   1.000
_cell.length_b   1.000
_cell.length_c   1.000
_cell.angle_alpha   90.00
_cell.angle_beta   90.00
_cell.angle_gamma   90.00
#
_symmetry.space_group_name_H-M   'P 1'
#
loop_
_entity.id
_entity.type
_entity.pdbx_description
1 polymer ?
#
loop_
_entity_poly.entity_id
_entity_poly.type
_entity_poly.pdbx_seq_one_letter_code
_entity_poly.pdbx_strand_id
1 'polypeptide(L)'
;MGLAEFALISRKWKPATLLHKTTNEYPSLLEYISSDVLDSRLSTISTLIRNTYPQIWIDTYLFFLAIFFVLFAAAFAIGLQATASQRDKLWYPLLILIAPVFIAFWTSRRRATHYERLKNFNDLLQKCLKEFNSADTTLHIKWQYRRLREDDTVESLGLIGPISQWQVVLVIEVIQIDPEDIHQMANEVDMVLPSYYAAVEDVVLDIGPLDRTEQHPIEQQDLSDHTHQQQPSLSYPLPPEYNGSSYIPEPRREMEYVSPATSSPPTYQR
;
A
#
# COMPACT_ATOMS: atom_id res chain seq x y z
N MET A 1 -14.70 10.34 14.56
CA MET A 1 -15.26 8.97 14.53
C MET A 1 -15.39 8.51 13.09
N GLY A 2 -15.21 7.20 12.80
CA GLY A 2 -15.40 6.64 11.45
C GLY A 2 -16.89 6.46 11.13
N LEU A 3 -17.35 7.02 10.02
CA LEU A 3 -18.74 6.95 9.54
C LEU A 3 -18.98 5.72 8.65
N ALA A 4 -18.00 5.37 7.81
CA ALA A 4 -18.05 4.21 6.95
C ALA A 4 -16.65 3.74 6.56
N GLU A 5 -16.53 2.45 6.26
CA GLU A 5 -15.29 1.81 5.82
C GLU A 5 -15.57 0.94 4.60
N PHE A 6 -14.65 0.97 3.64
CA PHE A 6 -14.73 0.23 2.38
C PHE A 6 -13.40 -0.49 2.14
N ALA A 7 -13.43 -1.81 2.09
CA ALA A 7 -12.23 -2.62 1.92
C ALA A 7 -11.89 -2.80 0.43
N LEU A 8 -10.66 -2.49 0.03
CA LEU A 8 -10.14 -2.93 -1.26
C LEU A 8 -9.54 -4.33 -1.10
N ILE A 9 -10.11 -5.29 -1.81
CA ILE A 9 -9.69 -6.68 -1.73
C ILE A 9 -8.97 -7.06 -3.02
N SER A 10 -7.78 -7.62 -2.88
CA SER A 10 -7.09 -8.30 -3.97
C SER A 10 -7.31 -9.80 -3.89
N ARG A 11 -7.48 -10.46 -5.03
CA ARG A 11 -7.58 -11.93 -5.10
C ARG A 11 -6.66 -12.45 -6.19
N LYS A 12 -6.09 -13.62 -5.98
CA LYS A 12 -5.20 -14.28 -6.97
C LYS A 12 -5.89 -14.59 -8.31
N TRP A 13 -7.20 -14.78 -8.31
CA TRP A 13 -7.95 -15.29 -9.47
C TRP A 13 -9.04 -14.36 -9.99
N LYS A 14 -9.23 -13.21 -9.34
CA LYS A 14 -10.27 -12.25 -9.67
C LYS A 14 -9.68 -10.84 -9.69
N PRO A 15 -10.29 -9.90 -10.43
CA PRO A 15 -9.89 -8.51 -10.35
C PRO A 15 -10.03 -8.00 -8.92
N ALA A 16 -9.18 -7.02 -8.56
CA ALA A 16 -9.36 -6.30 -7.31
C ALA A 16 -10.71 -5.58 -7.31
N THR A 17 -11.43 -5.67 -6.19
CA THR A 17 -12.77 -5.14 -6.04
C THR A 17 -12.86 -4.34 -4.75
N LEU A 18 -13.50 -3.18 -4.82
CA LEU A 18 -13.97 -2.48 -3.64
C LEU A 18 -15.15 -3.29 -3.08
N LEU A 19 -15.02 -3.75 -1.85
CA LEU A 19 -16.11 -4.39 -1.14
C LEU A 19 -16.78 -3.33 -0.26
N HIS A 20 -18.08 -3.18 -0.49
CA HIS A 20 -18.95 -2.30 0.27
C HIS A 20 -20.28 -3.02 0.48
N LYS A 21 -20.95 -2.69 1.57
CA LYS A 21 -22.32 -3.16 1.86
C LYS A 21 -23.32 -2.42 0.98
N THR A 22 -24.60 -2.81 1.09
CA THR A 22 -25.70 -2.01 0.53
C THR A 22 -25.65 -0.60 1.10
N THR A 23 -25.94 0.41 0.30
CA THR A 23 -25.91 1.84 0.68
C THR A 23 -26.71 2.11 1.95
N ASN A 24 -27.84 1.41 2.14
CA ASN A 24 -28.72 1.50 3.30
C ASN A 24 -28.11 0.98 4.62
N GLU A 25 -27.00 0.24 4.56
CA GLU A 25 -26.32 -0.33 5.73
C GLU A 25 -25.30 0.63 6.35
N TYR A 26 -25.20 1.86 5.82
CA TYR A 26 -24.34 2.93 6.34
C TYR A 26 -25.18 4.09 6.90
N PRO A 27 -25.96 3.89 7.98
CA PRO A 27 -26.88 4.91 8.49
C PRO A 27 -26.14 6.18 8.91
N SER A 28 -24.98 6.04 9.56
CA SER A 28 -24.17 7.16 10.02
C SER A 28 -23.62 8.02 8.88
N LEU A 29 -23.37 7.44 7.70
CA LEU A 29 -22.92 8.22 6.54
C LEU A 29 -24.09 8.88 5.82
N LEU A 30 -25.24 8.19 5.73
CA LEU A 30 -26.45 8.69 5.08
C LEU A 30 -27.07 9.91 5.77
N GLU A 31 -26.71 10.17 7.03
CA GLU A 31 -27.07 11.43 7.72
C GLU A 31 -26.41 12.66 7.07
N TYR A 32 -25.24 12.48 6.44
CA TYR A 32 -24.45 13.58 5.86
C TYR A 32 -24.55 13.63 4.33
N ILE A 33 -24.66 12.49 3.66
CA ILE A 33 -24.66 12.39 2.20
C ILE A 33 -25.91 11.66 1.71
N SER A 34 -26.48 12.10 0.58
CA SER A 34 -27.59 11.36 -0.03
C SER A 34 -27.09 10.03 -0.64
N SER A 35 -27.99 9.04 -0.71
CA SER A 35 -27.70 7.72 -1.29
C SER A 35 -27.16 7.82 -2.71
N ASP A 36 -27.74 8.69 -3.53
CA ASP A 36 -27.38 8.83 -4.95
C ASP A 36 -25.96 9.36 -5.13
N VAL A 37 -25.55 10.31 -4.27
CA VAL A 37 -24.19 10.84 -4.32
C VAL A 37 -23.21 9.78 -3.82
N LEU A 38 -23.53 9.07 -2.74
CA LEU A 38 -22.70 7.98 -2.23
C LEU A 38 -22.47 6.88 -3.28
N ASP A 39 -23.52 6.44 -3.96
CA ASP A 39 -23.44 5.44 -5.03
C ASP A 39 -22.58 5.93 -6.20
N SER A 40 -22.71 7.21 -6.57
CA SER A 40 -21.89 7.84 -7.60
C SER A 40 -20.39 7.88 -7.20
N ARG A 41 -20.08 8.21 -5.94
CA ARG A 41 -18.71 8.20 -5.41
C ARG A 41 -18.13 6.79 -5.42
N LEU A 42 -18.88 5.80 -4.92
CA LEU A 42 -18.45 4.39 -4.89
C LEU A 42 -18.25 3.82 -6.29
N SER A 43 -19.14 4.14 -7.23
CA SER A 43 -19.00 3.77 -8.65
C SER A 43 -17.74 4.36 -9.28
N THR A 44 -17.45 5.63 -8.97
CA THR A 44 -16.24 6.32 -9.45
C THR A 44 -14.97 5.65 -8.91
N ILE A 45 -14.93 5.36 -7.61
CA ILE A 45 -13.81 4.65 -6.96
C ILE A 45 -13.65 3.24 -7.56
N SER A 46 -14.75 2.49 -7.71
CA SER A 46 -14.74 1.14 -8.29
C SER A 46 -14.21 1.13 -9.73
N THR A 47 -14.61 2.12 -10.52
CA THR A 47 -14.11 2.31 -11.89
C THR A 47 -12.62 2.64 -11.91
N LEU A 48 -12.16 3.51 -11.00
CA LEU A 48 -10.75 3.86 -10.85
C LEU A 48 -9.89 2.63 -10.48
N ILE A 49 -10.36 1.83 -9.51
CA ILE A 49 -9.70 0.58 -9.11
C ILE A 49 -9.61 -0.37 -10.30
N ARG A 50 -10.71 -0.58 -11.02
CA ARG A 50 -10.74 -1.53 -12.14
C ARG A 50 -9.75 -1.15 -13.25
N ASN A 51 -9.61 0.15 -13.53
CA ASN A 51 -8.80 0.64 -14.64
C ASN A 51 -7.32 0.79 -14.29
N THR A 52 -7.01 1.20 -13.06
CA THR A 52 -5.67 1.65 -12.70
C THR A 52 -4.95 0.67 -11.77
N TYR A 53 -5.68 -0.10 -10.95
CA TYR A 53 -5.04 -0.99 -9.98
C TYR A 53 -4.27 -2.12 -10.68
N PRO A 54 -3.01 -2.41 -10.30
CA PRO A 54 -2.24 -3.49 -10.90
C PRO A 54 -2.87 -4.86 -10.58
N GLN A 55 -3.42 -5.49 -11.61
CA GLN A 55 -4.13 -6.75 -11.48
C GLN A 55 -3.17 -7.94 -11.42
N ILE A 56 -3.15 -8.64 -10.28
CA ILE A 56 -2.29 -9.82 -9.98
C ILE A 56 -2.78 -11.08 -10.70
N TRP A 57 -4.08 -11.19 -10.98
CA TRP A 57 -4.66 -12.40 -11.56
C TRP A 57 -4.07 -12.76 -12.92
N ILE A 58 -3.73 -11.76 -13.74
CA ILE A 58 -3.13 -12.00 -15.06
C ILE A 58 -1.83 -12.79 -14.95
N ASP A 59 -0.99 -12.51 -13.96
CA ASP A 59 0.26 -13.24 -13.75
C ASP A 59 0.01 -14.69 -13.35
N THR A 60 -1.05 -14.92 -12.56
CA THR A 60 -1.49 -16.25 -12.15
C THR A 60 -1.94 -17.06 -13.38
N TYR A 61 -2.81 -16.51 -14.23
CA TYR A 61 -3.23 -17.21 -15.45
C TYR A 61 -2.08 -17.48 -16.41
N LEU A 62 -1.15 -16.53 -16.58
CA LEU A 62 0.05 -16.73 -17.40
C LEU A 62 0.92 -17.87 -16.86
N PHE A 63 1.06 -17.99 -15.54
CA PHE A 63 1.77 -19.10 -14.93
C PHE A 63 1.10 -20.46 -15.21
N PHE A 64 -0.22 -20.56 -15.04
CA PHE A 64 -0.95 -21.80 -15.38
C PHE A 64 -0.89 -22.13 -16.86
N LEU A 65 -0.95 -21.12 -17.74
CA LEU A 65 -0.80 -21.27 -19.18
C LEU A 65 0.59 -21.83 -19.52
N ALA A 66 1.65 -21.33 -18.87
CA ALA A 66 3.00 -21.85 -19.05
C ALA A 66 3.12 -23.32 -18.63
N ILE A 67 2.57 -23.69 -17.48
CA ILE A 67 2.52 -25.10 -17.03
C ILE A 67 1.78 -25.97 -18.06
N PHE A 68 0.64 -25.50 -18.55
CA PHE A 68 -0.14 -26.20 -19.56
C PHE A 68 0.68 -26.46 -20.83
N PHE A 69 1.43 -25.47 -21.33
CA PHE A 69 2.31 -25.65 -22.49
C PHE A 69 3.44 -26.66 -22.24
N VAL A 70 4.02 -26.68 -21.03
CA VAL A 70 5.04 -27.66 -20.67
C VAL A 70 4.47 -29.09 -20.66
N LEU A 71 3.30 -29.28 -20.04
CA LEU A 71 2.60 -30.57 -20.03
C LEU A 71 2.20 -31.01 -21.43
N PHE A 72 1.71 -30.07 -22.25
CA PHE A 72 1.32 -30.33 -23.63
C PHE A 72 2.52 -30.71 -24.50
N ALA A 73 3.65 -30.02 -24.36
CA ALA A 73 4.90 -30.37 -25.04
C ALA A 73 5.38 -31.78 -24.65
N ALA A 74 5.31 -32.13 -23.36
CA ALA A 74 5.68 -33.45 -22.87
C ALA A 74 4.77 -34.56 -23.43
N ALA A 75 3.46 -34.35 -23.42
CA ALA A 75 2.49 -35.28 -24.00
C ALA A 75 2.72 -35.47 -25.51
N PHE A 76 2.99 -34.37 -26.23
CA PHE A 76 3.28 -34.41 -27.66
C PHE A 76 4.60 -35.15 -27.95
N ALA A 77 5.63 -34.94 -27.14
CA ALA A 77 6.90 -35.66 -27.24
C ALA A 77 6.73 -37.17 -27.04
N ILE A 78 5.96 -37.60 -26.03
CA ILE A 78 5.66 -39.01 -25.79
C ILE A 78 4.86 -39.61 -26.95
N GLY A 79 3.84 -38.91 -27.45
CA GLY A 79 3.03 -39.36 -28.58
C GLY A 79 3.84 -39.54 -29.86
N LEU A 80 4.74 -38.60 -30.16
CA LEU A 80 5.67 -38.69 -31.29
C LEU A 80 6.68 -39.83 -31.12
N GLN A 81 7.14 -40.09 -29.89
CA GLN A 81 8.07 -41.18 -29.61
C GLN A 81 7.39 -42.56 -29.74
N ALA A 82 6.13 -42.68 -29.32
CA ALA A 82 5.34 -43.90 -29.45
C ALA A 82 5.01 -44.24 -30.91
N THR A 83 4.84 -43.21 -31.75
CA THR A 83 4.65 -43.36 -33.19
C THR A 83 5.99 -43.26 -33.92
N ALA A 84 6.79 -44.32 -33.85
CA ALA A 84 8.17 -44.44 -34.33
C ALA A 84 8.47 -44.00 -35.79
N SER A 85 7.47 -43.53 -36.54
CA SER A 85 7.56 -43.08 -37.93
C SER A 85 7.93 -41.59 -38.11
N GLN A 86 8.01 -40.77 -37.05
CA GLN A 86 8.23 -39.31 -37.17
C GLN A 86 9.41 -38.79 -36.33
N ARG A 87 10.56 -39.48 -36.34
CA ARG A 87 11.79 -38.99 -35.70
C ARG A 87 12.25 -37.62 -36.23
N ASP A 88 11.98 -37.30 -37.50
CA ASP A 88 12.36 -36.01 -38.09
C ASP A 88 11.54 -34.82 -37.55
N LYS A 89 10.47 -35.07 -36.78
CA LYS A 89 9.56 -34.05 -36.23
C LYS A 89 9.78 -33.77 -34.73
N LEU A 90 10.89 -34.22 -34.16
CA LEU A 90 11.24 -33.98 -32.74
C LEU A 90 11.45 -32.50 -32.38
N TRP A 91 11.49 -31.59 -33.36
CA TRP A 91 11.63 -30.14 -33.15
C TRP A 91 10.32 -29.42 -32.76
N TYR A 92 9.14 -30.01 -33.01
CA TYR A 92 7.87 -29.38 -32.64
C TYR A 92 7.67 -29.21 -31.12
N PRO A 93 7.97 -30.22 -30.26
CA PRO A 93 8.00 -30.02 -28.80
C PRO A 93 8.95 -28.90 -28.35
N LEU A 94 10.09 -28.75 -29.03
CA LEU A 94 11.07 -27.70 -28.75
C LEU A 94 10.48 -26.30 -29.04
N LEU A 95 9.75 -26.14 -30.14
CA LEU A 95 9.05 -24.90 -30.45
C LEU A 95 7.95 -24.57 -29.44
N ILE A 96 7.21 -25.57 -28.95
CA ILE A 96 6.18 -25.35 -27.92
C ILE A 96 6.82 -24.83 -26.62
N LEU A 97 8.04 -25.27 -26.30
CA LEU A 97 8.77 -24.86 -25.10
C LEU A 97 9.24 -23.40 -25.14
N ILE A 98 9.27 -22.77 -26.31
CA ILE A 98 9.56 -21.34 -26.44
C ILE A 98 8.45 -20.48 -25.80
N ALA A 99 7.19 -20.94 -25.81
CA ALA A 99 6.07 -20.18 -25.25
C ALA A 99 6.22 -19.90 -23.73
N PRO A 100 6.53 -20.90 -22.86
CA PRO A 100 6.88 -20.67 -21.47
C PRO A 100 8.01 -19.66 -21.25
N VAL A 101 9.03 -19.64 -22.11
CA VAL A 101 10.16 -18.69 -22.02
C VAL A 101 9.68 -17.26 -22.28
N PHE A 102 8.87 -17.04 -23.31
CA PHE A 102 8.26 -15.73 -23.57
C PHE A 102 7.34 -15.29 -22.43
N ILE A 103 6.54 -16.22 -21.87
CA ILE A 103 5.68 -15.93 -20.72
C ILE A 103 6.51 -15.53 -19.50
N ALA A 104 7.61 -16.24 -19.21
CA ALA A 104 8.51 -15.93 -18.11
C ALA A 104 9.15 -14.54 -18.28
N PHE A 105 9.63 -14.22 -19.48
CA PHE A 105 10.16 -12.89 -19.80
C PHE A 105 9.11 -11.78 -19.62
N TRP A 106 7.90 -12.02 -20.14
CA TRP A 106 6.79 -11.07 -20.05
C TRP A 106 6.35 -10.81 -18.60
N THR A 107 6.20 -11.87 -17.81
CA THR A 107 5.83 -11.78 -16.39
C THR A 107 6.91 -11.06 -15.59
N SER A 108 8.19 -11.32 -15.86
CA SER A 108 9.32 -10.61 -15.23
C SER A 108 9.26 -9.09 -15.51
N ARG A 109 9.10 -8.71 -16.78
CA ARG A 109 8.97 -7.29 -17.16
C ARG A 109 7.75 -6.63 -16.50
N ARG A 110 6.63 -7.34 -16.42
CA ARG A 110 5.41 -6.84 -15.78
C ARG A 110 5.60 -6.62 -14.28
N ARG A 111 6.24 -7.55 -13.58
CA ARG A 111 6.60 -7.41 -12.16
C ARG A 111 7.50 -6.21 -11.89
N ALA A 112 8.47 -5.95 -12.76
CA ALA A 112 9.33 -4.77 -12.63
C ALA A 112 8.53 -3.45 -12.63
N THR A 113 7.48 -3.35 -13.44
CA THR A 113 6.60 -2.16 -13.51
C THR A 113 5.48 -2.13 -12.46
N HIS A 114 5.36 -3.17 -11.62
CA HIS A 114 4.24 -3.31 -10.70
C HIS A 114 4.21 -2.20 -9.64
N TYR A 115 5.36 -1.91 -9.03
CA TYR A 115 5.47 -0.88 -7.99
C TYR A 115 5.17 0.52 -8.53
N GLU A 116 5.64 0.84 -9.73
CA GLU A 116 5.34 2.13 -10.37
C GLU A 116 3.84 2.28 -10.65
N ARG A 117 3.19 1.22 -11.13
CA ARG A 117 1.72 1.21 -11.33
C ARG A 117 0.97 1.34 -10.02
N LEU A 118 1.42 0.69 -8.96
CA LEU A 118 0.81 0.81 -7.64
C LEU A 118 0.95 2.23 -7.08
N LYS A 119 2.12 2.85 -7.24
CA LYS A 119 2.34 4.25 -6.89
C LYS A 119 1.40 5.17 -7.66
N ASN A 120 1.34 5.03 -8.99
CA ASN A 120 0.44 5.81 -9.83
C ASN A 120 -1.03 5.63 -9.44
N PHE A 121 -1.42 4.41 -9.04
CA PHE A 121 -2.75 4.15 -8.50
C PHE A 121 -3.00 4.91 -7.20
N ASN A 122 -2.07 4.88 -6.25
CA ASN A 122 -2.20 5.62 -4.99
C ASN A 122 -2.30 7.13 -5.23
N ASP A 123 -1.49 7.68 -6.13
CA ASP A 123 -1.52 9.10 -6.49
C ASP A 123 -2.88 9.50 -7.10
N LEU A 124 -3.44 8.65 -7.97
CA LEU A 124 -4.74 8.89 -8.58
C LEU A 124 -5.90 8.72 -7.58
N LEU A 125 -5.81 7.73 -6.69
CA LEU A 125 -6.78 7.53 -5.62
C LEU A 125 -6.78 8.73 -4.67
N GLN A 126 -5.61 9.20 -4.27
CA GLN A 126 -5.46 10.38 -3.41
C GLN A 126 -6.05 11.63 -4.06
N LYS A 127 -5.81 11.85 -5.36
CA LYS A 127 -6.43 12.95 -6.11
C LYS A 127 -7.95 12.84 -6.13
N CYS A 128 -8.48 11.65 -6.42
CA CYS A 128 -9.92 11.39 -6.45
C CYS A 128 -10.58 11.65 -5.08
N LEU A 129 -9.97 11.18 -3.98
CA LEU A 129 -10.48 11.43 -2.63
C LEU A 129 -10.35 12.90 -2.23
N LYS A 130 -9.30 13.61 -2.69
CA LYS A 130 -9.17 15.05 -2.49
C LYS A 130 -10.26 15.83 -3.23
N GLU A 131 -10.62 15.42 -4.44
CA GLU A 131 -11.75 16.00 -5.17
C GLU A 131 -13.07 15.77 -4.42
N PHE A 132 -13.28 14.59 -3.84
CA PHE A 132 -14.47 14.31 -3.02
C PHE A 132 -14.50 15.18 -1.78
N ASN A 133 -13.38 15.27 -1.05
CA ASN A 133 -13.26 16.17 0.10
C ASN A 133 -13.54 17.62 -0.26
N SER A 134 -13.05 18.10 -1.41
CA SER A 134 -13.31 19.47 -1.85
C SER A 134 -14.79 19.74 -2.11
N ALA A 135 -15.51 18.77 -2.69
CA ALA A 135 -16.95 18.86 -2.94
C ALA A 135 -17.78 18.70 -1.66
N ASP A 136 -17.31 17.89 -0.72
CA ASP A 136 -18.03 17.52 0.50
C ASP A 136 -17.58 18.36 1.72
N THR A 137 -16.79 19.43 1.51
CA THR A 137 -16.26 20.31 2.59
C THR A 137 -17.36 20.84 3.51
N THR A 138 -18.55 21.12 2.96
CA THR A 138 -19.70 21.64 3.71
C THR A 138 -20.40 20.59 4.57
N LEU A 139 -20.11 19.31 4.35
CA LEU A 139 -20.75 18.17 5.02
C LEU A 139 -19.95 17.67 6.23
N HIS A 140 -18.80 18.27 6.53
CA HIS A 140 -17.92 17.90 7.66
C HIS A 140 -17.46 16.44 7.62
N ILE A 141 -17.30 15.89 6.42
CA ILE A 141 -16.81 14.53 6.17
C ILE A 141 -15.45 14.56 5.46
N LYS A 142 -14.57 13.62 5.80
CA LYS A 142 -13.31 13.36 5.11
C LYS A 142 -13.29 11.96 4.54
N TRP A 143 -13.02 11.87 3.26
CA TRP A 143 -12.59 10.66 2.58
C TRP A 143 -11.07 10.54 2.70
N GLN A 144 -10.61 9.43 3.25
CA GLN A 144 -9.19 9.09 3.26
C GLN A 144 -9.00 7.59 3.05
N TYR A 145 -7.77 7.19 2.73
CA TYR A 145 -7.40 5.79 2.66
C TYR A 145 -6.33 5.49 3.69
N ARG A 146 -6.39 4.29 4.25
CA ARG A 146 -5.43 3.79 5.22
C ARG A 146 -5.16 2.32 4.98
N ARG A 147 -4.17 1.79 5.70
CA ARG A 147 -3.96 0.34 5.79
C ARG A 147 -4.95 -0.28 6.76
N LEU A 148 -5.15 -1.59 6.62
CA LEU A 148 -5.90 -2.40 7.56
C LEU A 148 -5.27 -2.25 8.96
N ARG A 149 -6.08 -1.95 9.97
CA ARG A 149 -5.66 -1.87 11.36
C ARG A 149 -6.15 -3.09 12.14
N GLU A 150 -5.62 -3.28 13.34
CA GLU A 150 -5.99 -4.40 14.21
C GLU A 150 -7.39 -4.25 14.81
N ASP A 151 -7.89 -3.02 14.93
CA ASP A 151 -9.24 -2.69 15.37
C ASP A 151 -10.31 -2.89 14.29
N ASP A 152 -9.91 -3.12 13.03
CA ASP A 152 -10.84 -3.35 11.94
C ASP A 152 -11.55 -4.68 12.10
N THR A 153 -12.88 -4.64 12.09
CA THR A 153 -13.69 -5.85 12.22
C THR A 153 -14.20 -6.30 10.86
N VAL A 154 -14.48 -7.60 10.74
CA VAL A 154 -15.15 -8.19 9.57
C VAL A 154 -16.44 -7.42 9.25
N GLU A 155 -17.17 -7.05 10.30
CA GLU A 155 -18.46 -6.38 10.19
C GLU A 155 -18.34 -4.93 9.71
N SER A 156 -17.34 -4.17 10.19
CA SER A 156 -17.14 -2.78 9.74
C SER A 156 -16.75 -2.71 8.26
N LEU A 157 -15.91 -3.65 7.81
CA LEU A 157 -15.45 -3.77 6.43
C LEU A 157 -16.46 -4.46 5.48
N GLY A 158 -17.57 -4.98 6.01
CA GLY A 158 -18.58 -5.72 5.24
C GLY A 158 -18.11 -7.05 4.68
N LEU A 159 -17.04 -7.62 5.23
CA LEU A 159 -16.49 -8.90 4.82
C LEU A 159 -17.40 -10.04 5.31
N ILE A 160 -17.41 -11.17 4.59
CA ILE A 160 -18.09 -12.40 5.03
C ILE A 160 -17.01 -13.39 5.44
N GLY A 161 -17.04 -13.82 6.70
CA GLY A 161 -16.05 -14.74 7.26
C GLY A 161 -14.81 -14.05 7.85
N PRO A 162 -13.84 -14.81 8.37
CA PRO A 162 -12.70 -14.25 9.10
C PRO A 162 -11.78 -13.43 8.18
N ILE A 163 -11.23 -12.33 8.71
CA ILE A 163 -10.32 -11.40 8.00
C ILE A 163 -9.13 -12.13 7.39
N SER A 164 -8.64 -13.19 8.05
CA SER A 164 -7.50 -14.00 7.59
C SER A 164 -7.71 -14.67 6.22
N GLN A 165 -8.94 -14.83 5.76
CA GLN A 165 -9.25 -15.37 4.43
C GLN A 165 -9.15 -14.32 3.32
N TRP A 166 -9.08 -13.04 3.68
CA TRP A 166 -9.17 -11.91 2.78
C TRP A 166 -7.82 -11.19 2.68
N GLN A 167 -7.35 -11.00 1.45
CA GLN A 167 -6.19 -10.14 1.21
C GLN A 167 -6.67 -8.70 1.01
N VAL A 168 -6.83 -7.99 2.12
CA VAL A 168 -7.16 -6.56 2.14
C VAL A 168 -5.90 -5.76 1.85
N VAL A 169 -5.96 -4.91 0.83
CA VAL A 169 -4.81 -4.11 0.37
C VAL A 169 -4.80 -2.74 1.04
N LEU A 170 -5.97 -2.09 1.03
CA LEU A 170 -6.20 -0.80 1.66
C LEU A 170 -7.67 -0.71 2.08
N VAL A 171 -7.94 0.20 2.99
CA VAL A 171 -9.28 0.55 3.45
C VAL A 171 -9.51 2.01 3.12
N ILE A 172 -10.61 2.32 2.45
CA ILE A 172 -11.09 3.69 2.25
C ILE A 172 -12.07 3.95 3.38
N GLU A 173 -11.78 4.94 4.22
CA GLU A 173 -12.65 5.32 5.33
C GLU A 173 -13.21 6.72 5.12
N VAL A 174 -14.41 6.92 5.62
CA VAL A 174 -15.04 8.22 5.74
C VAL A 174 -15.09 8.56 7.21
N ILE A 175 -14.47 9.66 7.61
CA ILE A 175 -14.45 10.13 9.00
C ILE A 175 -15.19 11.46 9.11
N GLN A 176 -15.85 11.68 10.24
CA GLN A 176 -16.37 12.99 10.59
C GLN A 176 -15.22 13.87 11.08
N ILE A 177 -15.18 15.11 10.59
CA ILE A 177 -14.20 16.13 10.99
C ILE A 177 -14.92 17.18 11.85
N ASP A 178 -14.26 17.64 12.92
CA ASP A 178 -14.74 18.77 13.68
C ASP A 178 -14.61 20.08 12.89
N PRO A 179 -15.57 21.01 13.03
CA PRO A 179 -15.62 22.22 12.21
C PRO A 179 -14.39 23.13 12.35
N GLU A 180 -13.64 23.04 13.46
CA GLU A 180 -12.41 23.81 13.69
C GLU A 180 -11.22 23.30 12.86
N ASP A 181 -11.19 22.01 12.53
CA ASP A 181 -10.11 21.38 11.75
C ASP A 181 -10.28 21.58 10.23
N ILE A 182 -11.46 22.01 9.78
CA ILE A 182 -11.75 22.27 8.35
C ILE A 182 -10.87 23.39 7.80
N HIS A 183 -10.53 24.38 8.63
CA HIS A 183 -9.62 25.46 8.26
C HIS A 183 -8.17 24.98 8.05
N GLN A 184 -7.77 23.87 8.68
CA GLN A 184 -6.44 23.27 8.50
C GLN A 184 -6.39 22.46 7.19
N MET A 185 -7.48 21.81 6.79
CA MET A 185 -7.52 21.00 5.55
C MET A 185 -7.47 21.81 4.26
N ALA A 186 -7.94 23.06 4.26
CA ALA A 186 -7.78 23.96 3.13
C ALA A 186 -6.30 24.35 2.88
N ASN A 187 -5.47 24.26 3.93
CA ASN A 187 -4.07 24.68 3.93
C ASN A 187 -3.06 23.52 4.08
N GLU A 188 -3.49 22.28 4.34
CA GLU A 188 -2.63 21.09 4.30
C GLU A 188 -2.28 20.70 2.86
N VAL A 189 -1.44 21.53 2.26
CA VAL A 189 -0.48 21.10 1.25
C VAL A 189 0.64 20.38 2.03
N ASP A 190 0.67 19.06 1.93
CA ASP A 190 1.92 18.29 1.98
C ASP A 190 2.61 18.01 3.33
N MET A 191 1.91 17.97 4.47
CA MET A 191 2.48 17.41 5.72
C MET A 191 1.99 15.99 6.00
N VAL A 192 2.28 15.07 5.08
CA VAL A 192 2.45 13.67 5.46
C VAL A 192 3.77 13.60 6.21
N LEU A 193 3.73 13.53 7.54
CA LEU A 193 4.95 13.22 8.30
C LEU A 193 5.52 11.91 7.75
N PRO A 194 6.81 11.86 7.37
CA PRO A 194 7.45 10.61 6.99
C PRO A 194 7.32 9.66 8.18
N SER A 195 6.48 8.63 8.06
CA SER A 195 6.43 7.58 9.06
C SER A 195 7.80 6.90 9.03
N TYR A 196 8.56 7.00 10.12
CA TYR A 196 9.84 6.28 10.31
C TYR A 196 9.71 4.76 10.08
N TYR A 197 8.48 4.23 10.04
CA TYR A 197 8.16 2.85 9.66
C TYR A 197 8.38 2.51 8.18
N ALA A 198 8.45 3.48 7.27
CA ALA A 198 8.72 3.21 5.85
C ALA A 198 10.14 2.66 5.63
N ALA A 199 11.08 2.92 6.56
CA ALA A 199 12.44 2.39 6.52
C ALA A 199 12.54 0.93 7.02
N VAL A 200 11.50 0.39 7.67
CA VAL A 200 11.46 -1.01 8.14
C VAL A 200 10.89 -1.94 7.06
N GLU A 201 10.26 -1.40 6.01
CA GLU A 201 9.65 -2.16 4.91
C GLU A 201 10.63 -2.48 3.76
N ASP A 202 11.90 -2.10 3.89
CA ASP A 202 13.01 -2.57 3.04
C ASP A 202 13.61 -3.90 3.56
N VAL A 203 12.88 -4.63 4.42
CA VAL A 203 13.19 -6.02 4.73
C VAL A 203 12.53 -6.92 3.67
N VAL A 204 13.26 -7.07 2.56
CA VAL A 204 13.40 -8.26 1.71
C VAL A 204 12.30 -9.33 1.90
N LEU A 205 11.34 -9.36 0.97
CA LEU A 205 10.49 -10.53 0.71
C LEU A 205 11.33 -11.65 0.07
N ASP A 206 12.14 -12.36 0.86
CA ASP A 206 12.66 -13.69 0.52
C ASP A 206 11.66 -14.73 1.01
N ILE A 207 10.51 -14.83 0.32
CA ILE A 207 9.58 -15.95 0.52
C ILE A 207 9.99 -17.10 -0.39
N GLY A 208 11.02 -17.83 0.04
CA GLY A 208 11.17 -19.25 -0.26
C GLY A 208 10.46 -20.09 0.81
N PRO A 209 10.07 -21.35 0.53
CA PRO A 209 9.49 -22.22 1.55
C PRO A 209 10.50 -22.44 2.68
N LEU A 210 10.11 -22.08 3.91
CA LEU A 210 10.90 -22.31 5.12
C LEU A 210 11.09 -23.81 5.34
N ASP A 211 12.25 -24.30 4.94
CA ASP A 211 12.77 -25.61 5.35
C ASP A 211 13.09 -25.52 6.85
N ARG A 212 12.34 -26.26 7.68
CA ARG A 212 12.38 -26.18 9.15
C ARG A 212 13.60 -26.87 9.78
N THR A 213 14.65 -27.14 9.01
CA THR A 213 15.78 -27.99 9.44
C THR A 213 17.09 -27.26 9.71
N GLU A 214 17.16 -25.95 9.51
CA GLU A 214 18.37 -25.16 9.82
C GLU A 214 18.09 -24.06 10.86
N GLN A 215 17.58 -24.45 12.03
CA GLN A 215 17.67 -23.60 13.22
C GLN A 215 19.09 -23.64 13.78
N HIS A 216 19.75 -22.48 13.81
CA HIS A 216 21.04 -22.28 14.48
C HIS A 216 20.90 -22.52 16.01
N PRO A 217 21.86 -23.18 16.69
CA PRO A 217 21.69 -23.69 18.05
C PRO A 217 21.90 -22.64 19.17
N ILE A 218 21.57 -21.37 18.95
CA ILE A 218 21.79 -20.30 19.96
C ILE A 218 20.49 -19.69 20.52
N GLU A 219 19.32 -19.95 19.93
CA GLU A 219 18.04 -19.36 20.39
C GLU A 219 17.14 -20.33 21.20
N GLN A 220 17.63 -21.50 21.61
CA GLN A 220 16.81 -22.53 22.28
C GLN A 220 17.05 -22.71 23.79
N GLN A 221 17.64 -21.73 24.48
CA GLN A 221 17.98 -21.86 25.90
C GLN A 221 17.32 -20.86 26.83
N ASP A 222 16.10 -20.39 26.55
CA ASP A 222 15.35 -19.54 27.49
C ASP A 222 13.85 -19.86 27.64
N LEU A 223 13.41 -21.07 27.28
CA LEU A 223 12.06 -21.54 27.60
C LEU A 223 12.05 -22.97 28.17
N SER A 224 12.51 -23.09 29.42
CA SER A 224 12.14 -24.23 30.28
C SER A 224 12.33 -23.90 31.76
N ASP A 225 11.20 -23.74 32.46
CA ASP A 225 10.92 -24.08 33.86
C ASP A 225 11.89 -23.64 34.98
N HIS A 226 11.51 -22.64 35.79
CA HIS A 226 11.12 -22.81 37.21
C HIS A 226 10.92 -21.48 37.98
N THR A 227 9.77 -21.43 38.65
CA THR A 227 9.41 -20.86 39.96
C THR A 227 10.50 -20.18 40.82
N HIS A 228 10.20 -18.94 41.26
CA HIS A 228 10.74 -18.17 42.41
C HIS A 228 12.27 -18.09 42.65
N GLN A 229 12.90 -16.95 42.31
CA GLN A 229 13.73 -16.12 43.22
C GLN A 229 14.34 -14.89 42.50
N GLN A 230 14.25 -13.73 43.18
CA GLN A 230 15.07 -12.51 43.08
C GLN A 230 15.64 -12.06 41.72
N GLN A 231 15.10 -10.95 41.22
CA GLN A 231 15.68 -10.11 40.15
C GLN A 231 17.11 -9.64 40.48
N PRO A 232 18.05 -9.75 39.53
CA PRO A 232 19.05 -8.72 39.29
C PRO A 232 18.59 -7.86 38.10
N SER A 233 18.43 -6.56 38.34
CA SER A 233 18.10 -5.55 37.34
C SER A 233 19.13 -5.52 36.20
N LEU A 234 18.73 -5.89 34.99
CA LEU A 234 19.48 -5.64 33.76
C LEU A 234 19.31 -4.17 33.36
N SER A 235 20.36 -3.39 33.61
CA SER A 235 20.50 -1.98 33.28
C SER A 235 20.64 -1.79 31.77
N TYR A 236 19.55 -1.40 31.10
CA TYR A 236 19.66 -0.79 29.77
C TYR A 236 20.22 0.63 29.95
N PRO A 237 21.25 1.06 29.17
CA PRO A 237 21.67 2.44 29.18
C PRO A 237 20.55 3.29 28.57
N LEU A 238 19.88 4.07 29.43
CA LEU A 238 18.95 5.11 29.01
C LEU A 238 19.70 6.15 28.16
N PRO A 239 19.07 6.71 27.11
CA PRO A 239 19.59 7.90 26.45
C PRO A 239 19.75 9.04 27.46
N PRO A 240 20.70 9.97 27.26
CA PRO A 240 20.95 11.05 28.22
C PRO A 240 19.68 11.86 28.49
N GLU A 241 19.37 12.05 29.77
CA GLU A 241 18.34 12.99 30.23
C GLU A 241 18.64 14.38 29.69
N TYR A 242 17.69 14.94 28.94
CA TYR A 242 17.72 16.35 28.56
C TYR A 242 17.40 17.17 29.80
N ASN A 243 18.43 17.57 30.53
CA ASN A 243 18.30 18.41 31.71
C ASN A 243 17.79 19.78 31.24
N GLY A 244 16.52 20.08 31.56
CA GLY A 244 15.84 21.34 31.26
C GLY A 244 16.34 22.51 32.10
N SER A 245 17.65 22.72 32.18
CA SER A 245 18.23 23.93 32.75
C SER A 245 18.11 25.07 31.75
N SER A 246 17.02 25.82 31.89
CA SER A 246 16.90 27.26 31.65
C SER A 246 18.04 27.90 30.84
N TYR A 247 17.94 27.83 29.51
CA TYR A 247 18.61 28.79 28.65
C TYR A 247 17.79 30.08 28.70
N ILE A 248 18.29 31.08 29.44
CA ILE A 248 17.90 32.47 29.21
C ILE A 248 18.50 32.82 27.85
N PRO A 249 17.71 33.18 26.82
CA PRO A 249 18.28 33.70 25.59
C PRO A 249 18.93 35.05 25.93
N GLU A 250 20.24 35.18 25.75
CA GLU A 250 20.86 36.50 25.67
C GLU A 250 20.15 37.30 24.58
N PRO A 251 19.78 38.57 24.82
CA PRO A 251 19.31 39.43 23.75
C PRO A 251 20.44 39.58 22.74
N ARG A 252 20.17 39.12 21.53
CA ARG A 252 20.98 39.28 20.33
C ARG A 252 21.50 40.72 20.25
N ARG A 253 22.80 40.92 20.46
CA ARG A 253 23.46 42.19 20.11
C ARG A 253 23.21 42.43 18.63
N GLU A 254 22.54 43.54 18.34
CA GLU A 254 22.36 44.06 16.99
C GLU A 254 23.75 44.20 16.35
N MET A 255 23.96 43.53 15.22
CA MET A 255 25.05 43.90 14.34
C MET A 255 24.71 45.28 13.79
N GLU A 256 25.48 46.26 14.25
CA GLU A 256 25.53 47.61 13.74
C GLU A 256 25.84 47.54 12.23
N TYR A 257 24.77 47.68 11.42
CA TYR A 257 24.87 47.84 9.98
C TYR A 257 25.47 49.22 9.73
N VAL A 258 26.78 49.26 9.45
CA VAL A 258 27.43 50.44 8.88
C VAL A 258 26.85 50.65 7.48
N SER A 259 25.97 51.65 7.37
CA SER A 259 25.39 52.10 6.09
C SER A 259 26.50 52.53 5.12
N PRO A 260 26.61 51.92 3.93
CA PRO A 260 27.36 52.54 2.84
C PRO A 260 26.57 53.71 2.28
N ALA A 261 27.26 54.84 2.14
CA ALA A 261 26.73 56.13 1.70
C ALA A 261 26.01 56.04 0.35
N THR A 262 24.81 56.64 0.32
CA THR A 262 24.00 56.92 -0.85
C THR A 262 24.78 57.80 -1.84
N SER A 263 25.29 57.22 -2.92
CA SER A 263 25.72 57.98 -4.10
C SER A 263 24.52 58.21 -5.01
N SER A 264 24.24 59.48 -5.29
CA SER A 264 23.14 59.95 -6.14
C SER A 264 23.36 59.57 -7.61
N PRO A 265 22.30 59.31 -8.40
CA PRO A 265 22.43 59.03 -9.82
C PRO A 265 22.68 60.31 -10.64
N PRO A 266 23.36 60.23 -11.81
CA PRO A 266 23.61 61.39 -12.64
C PRO A 266 22.35 61.83 -13.41
N THR A 267 22.06 63.12 -13.31
CA THR A 267 21.07 63.84 -14.12
C THR A 267 21.59 63.99 -15.56
N TYR A 268 20.88 63.43 -16.54
CA TYR A 268 21.08 63.77 -17.94
C TYR A 268 20.28 65.03 -18.28
N GLN A 269 20.98 66.10 -18.69
CA GLN A 269 20.37 67.22 -19.40
C GLN A 269 20.62 67.07 -20.91
N ARG A 270 19.51 67.22 -21.66
CA ARG A 270 19.32 67.44 -23.10
C ARG A 270 20.46 67.15 -24.07
#